data_AF-A0A178KHT5-F1
#
_entry.id   AF-A0A178KHT5-F1
#
_cell.length_a   1.000
_cell.length_b   1.000
_cell.length_c   1.000
_cell.angle_alpha   90.00
_cell.angle_beta   90.00
_cell.angle_gamma   90.00
#
_symmetry.space_group_name_H-M   'P 1'
#
loop_
_entity.id
_entity.type
_entity.pdbx_description
1 polymer ?
#
loop_
_entity_poly.entity_id
_entity_poly.type
_entity_poly.pdbx_seq_one_letter_code
_entity_poly.pdbx_strand_id
1 'polypeptide(L)' 'MDKNQNLTSFQELTTTELNQITGGGLWEELLYNIRIYPLHITQGLHQPIQL' A
#
# COMPACT_ATOMS: atom_id res chain seq x y z
N MET A 1 -2.25 -43.38 18.89
CA MET A 1 -2.30 -41.91 18.93
C MET A 1 -2.67 -41.45 17.53
N ASP A 2 -3.97 -41.43 17.25
CA ASP A 2 -4.53 -40.99 15.97
C ASP A 2 -4.67 -39.47 15.99
N LYS A 3 -3.63 -38.77 15.56
CA LYS A 3 -3.75 -37.35 15.25
C LYS A 3 -2.68 -36.95 14.25
N ASN A 4 -2.79 -37.47 13.03
CA ASN A 4 -2.14 -36.84 11.88
C ASN A 4 -2.96 -35.58 11.54
N GLN A 5 -2.81 -34.54 12.37
CA GLN A 5 -3.31 -33.21 12.07
C GLN A 5 -2.44 -32.71 10.92
N ASN A 6 -2.95 -32.85 9.70
CA ASN A 6 -2.36 -32.24 8.53
C ASN A 6 -2.14 -30.75 8.83
N LEU A 7 -0.89 -30.38 9.12
CA LEU A 7 -0.56 -29.11 9.75
C LEU A 7 -0.65 -27.90 8.83
N THR A 8 -0.89 -28.10 7.53
CA THR A 8 -1.17 -26.98 6.64
C THR A 8 -1.76 -27.47 5.34
N SER A 9 -3.08 -27.42 5.23
CA SER A 9 -3.71 -27.25 3.92
C SER A 9 -3.34 -25.85 3.44
N PHE A 10 -2.28 -25.74 2.64
CA PHE A 10 -1.99 -24.48 1.96
C PHE A 10 -3.11 -24.23 0.96
N GLN A 11 -3.85 -23.14 1.18
CA GLN A 11 -4.83 -22.68 0.23
C GLN A 11 -4.10 -21.81 -0.79
N GLU A 12 -4.11 -22.24 -2.05
CA GLU A 12 -3.59 -21.45 -3.15
C GLU A 12 -4.47 -20.21 -3.32
N LEU A 13 -3.86 -19.04 -3.27
CA LEU A 13 -4.57 -17.78 -3.39
C LEU A 13 -4.90 -17.50 -4.85
N THR A 14 -6.12 -17.05 -5.08
CA THR A 14 -6.52 -16.55 -6.40
C THR A 14 -5.82 -15.21 -6.69
N THR A 15 -5.73 -14.86 -7.98
CA THR A 15 -5.15 -13.59 -8.43
C THR A 15 -5.85 -12.38 -7.81
N THR A 16 -7.16 -12.49 -7.54
CA THR A 16 -7.96 -11.45 -6.89
C THR A 16 -7.57 -11.27 -5.42
N GLU A 17 -7.42 -12.36 -4.66
CA GLU A 17 -7.00 -12.31 -3.26
C GLU A 17 -5.57 -11.79 -3.13
N LEU A 18 -4.68 -12.21 -4.03
CA LEU A 18 -3.33 -11.66 -4.13
C LEU A 18 -3.36 -10.16 -4.38
N ASN A 19 -4.18 -9.67 -5.33
CA ASN A 19 -4.32 -8.24 -5.62
C ASN A 19 -4.88 -7.44 -4.44
N GLN A 20 -5.68 -8.04 -3.57
CA GLN A 20 -6.15 -7.39 -2.35
C GLN A 20 -5.04 -7.28 -1.28
N ILE A 21 -4.20 -8.32 -1.16
CA ILE A 21 -3.08 -8.35 -0.20
C ILE A 21 -1.94 -7.43 -0.66
N THR A 22 -1.57 -7.50 -1.94
CA THR A 22 -0.56 -6.61 -2.55
C THR A 22 -1.12 -5.22 -2.83
N GLY A 23 -2.40 -5.00 -2.53
CA GLY A 23 -3.21 -3.79 -2.65
C GLY A 23 -3.39 -3.24 -4.06
N GLY A 24 -2.95 -3.96 -5.10
CA GLY A 24 -3.22 -3.67 -6.51
C GLY A 24 -3.11 -2.17 -6.83
N GLY A 25 -4.11 -1.66 -7.58
CA GLY A 25 -4.23 -0.27 -8.03
C GLY A 25 -4.29 0.83 -6.94
N LEU A 26 -4.52 0.44 -5.67
CA LEU A 26 -4.66 1.40 -4.56
C LEU A 26 -3.29 1.85 -4.03
N TRP A 27 -2.24 1.03 -4.19
CA TRP A 27 -0.89 1.45 -3.78
C TRP A 27 -0.29 2.48 -4.72
N GLU A 28 -0.53 2.38 -6.04
CA GLU A 28 -0.06 3.40 -6.97
C GLU A 28 -0.72 4.75 -6.67
N GLU A 29 -2.01 4.75 -6.34
CA GLU A 29 -2.74 5.96 -5.93
C GLU A 29 -2.23 6.50 -4.58
N LEU A 30 -1.99 5.64 -3.58
CA LEU A 30 -1.42 6.04 -2.30
C LEU A 30 -0.02 6.65 -2.49
N LEU A 31 0.85 6.01 -3.27
CA LEU A 31 2.21 6.48 -3.54
C LEU A 31 2.20 7.81 -4.30
N TYR A 32 1.30 7.96 -5.27
CA TYR A 32 1.10 9.21 -6.00
C TYR A 32 0.69 10.34 -5.05
N ASN A 33 -0.29 10.09 -4.18
CA ASN A 33 -0.74 11.05 -3.19
C ASN A 33 0.38 11.41 -2.20
N ILE A 34 1.09 10.43 -1.63
CA ILE A 34 2.23 10.65 -0.72
C ILE A 34 3.35 11.46 -1.40
N ARG A 35 3.56 11.30 -2.71
CA ARG A 35 4.55 12.10 -3.46
C ARG A 35 4.10 13.54 -3.68
N ILE A 36 2.80 13.77 -3.87
CA ILE A 36 2.22 15.08 -4.17
C ILE A 36 2.07 15.94 -2.91
N TYR A 37 1.64 15.39 -1.77
CA TYR A 37 1.52 16.14 -0.52
C TYR A 37 2.78 16.95 -0.11
N PRO A 38 4.01 16.40 -0.10
CA PRO A 38 5.21 17.16 0.24
C PRO A 38 5.59 18.19 -0.82
N LEU A 39 5.20 18.01 -2.09
CA LEU A 39 5.41 19.01 -3.15
C LEU A 39 4.55 20.26 -2.91
N HIS A 40 3.30 20.10 -2.51
CA HIS A 40 2.43 21.24 -2.21
C HIS A 40 2.85 21.98 -0.92
N ILE A 41 3.34 21.25 0.09
CA ILE A 41 3.82 21.87 1.34
C ILE A 41 5.11 22.67 1.09
N THR A 42 6.02 22.14 0.26
CA THR A 42 7.26 22.87 -0.11
C THR A 42 6.99 24.09 -0.99
N GLN A 43 6.02 24.03 -1.90
CA GLN A 43 5.62 25.20 -2.70
C GLN A 43 4.86 26.26 -1.88
N GLY A 44 4.06 25.85 -0.88
CA GLY A 44 3.39 26.77 0.05
C GLY A 44 4.36 27.52 0.98
N LEU A 45 5.50 26.92 1.31
CA LEU A 45 6.58 27.55 2.11
C LEU A 45 7.54 28.42 1.28
N HIS A 46 7.44 28.38 -0.05
CA HIS A 46 8.28 29.17 -0.97
C HIS A 46 7.59 30.48 -1.39
N GLN A 47 6.69 31.00 -0.56
CA GLN A 47 6.31 32.40 -0.66
C GLN A 47 7.41 33.21 0.02
N PRO A 48 8.14 34.09 -0.71
CA PRO A 48 9.13 34.95 -0.07
C PRO A 48 8.40 35.78 0.97
N ILE A 49 8.84 35.69 2.23
CA ILE A 49 8.43 36.63 3.27
C ILE A 49 8.85 38.01 2.73
N GLN A 50 7.87 38.82 2.33
CA GLN A 50 8.09 40.20 1.96
C GLN A 50 8.42 40.95 3.26
N LEU A 51 9.71 41.20 3.47
CA LEU A 51 10.26 42.12 4.47
C LEU A 51 9.97 43.57 4.07
#